data_AF-A0A7I8EJ45-F1
#
_entry.id   AF-A0A7I8EJ45-F1
#
_cell.length_a   1.000
_cell.length_b   1.000
_cell.length_c   1.000
_cell.angle_alpha   90.00
_cell.angle_beta   90.00
_cell.angle_gamma   90.00
#
_symmetry.space_group_name_H-M   'P 1'
#
loop_
_entity.id
_entity.type
_entity.pdbx_description
1 polymer ?
#
loop_
_entity_poly.entity_id
_entity_poly.type
_entity_poly.pdbx_seq_one_letter_code
_entity_poly.pdbx_strand_id
1 'polypeptide(L)'
;MGTQFMRLTTRDVPALPVGHWLVLNPSDRIVTLIGPESISAQCRFSNSAFRLLFLLLRSPYGANYAELLACLRCSETVFRNVFQAPSYEEALTILAPQINRWNKHLERSAQQGNVVLERELKIVRRAAKERHGVNSTLQQHGFALTVKAMYRKGYLLTRTANGKY
;
A
#
# COMPACT_ATOMS: atom_id res chain seq x y z
N MET A 1 -18.32 -8.61 16.80
CA MET A 1 -18.11 -8.11 15.42
C MET A 1 -17.14 -9.04 14.73
N GLY A 2 -17.54 -9.69 13.64
CA GLY A 2 -16.71 -10.68 12.94
C GLY A 2 -15.51 -10.05 12.22
N THR A 3 -14.42 -10.81 12.08
CA THR A 3 -13.25 -10.41 11.29
C THR A 3 -13.63 -10.36 9.81
N GLN A 4 -13.67 -9.16 9.23
CA GLN A 4 -13.94 -8.99 7.79
C GLN A 4 -12.64 -9.21 7.02
N PHE A 5 -12.58 -10.32 6.28
CA PHE A 5 -11.50 -10.58 5.33
C PHE A 5 -11.81 -9.89 4.00
N MET A 6 -10.78 -9.34 3.36
CA MET A 6 -10.88 -8.84 1.98
C MET A 6 -10.15 -9.81 1.05
N ARG A 7 -10.84 -10.24 -0.01
CA ARG A 7 -10.26 -11.03 -1.10
C ARG A 7 -9.99 -10.10 -2.28
N LEU A 8 -8.77 -10.15 -2.82
CA LEU A 8 -8.36 -9.41 -4.01
C LEU A 8 -7.82 -10.38 -5.06
N THR A 9 -8.37 -10.32 -6.26
CA THR A 9 -7.99 -11.17 -7.40
C THR A 9 -7.09 -10.41 -8.37
N THR A 10 -6.66 -11.05 -9.46
CA THR A 10 -5.97 -10.39 -10.57
C THR A 10 -6.80 -9.30 -11.26
N ARG A 11 -8.14 -9.32 -11.13
CA ARG A 11 -9.00 -8.23 -11.61
C ARG A 11 -8.82 -6.96 -10.77
N ASP A 12 -8.63 -7.14 -9.47
CA ASP A 12 -8.44 -6.04 -8.52
C ASP A 12 -6.98 -5.57 -8.50
N VAL A 13 -6.04 -6.51 -8.63
CA VAL A 13 -4.59 -6.29 -8.54
C VAL A 13 -3.91 -6.94 -9.75
N PRO A 14 -3.79 -6.23 -10.89
CA PRO A 14 -3.19 -6.78 -12.11
C PRO A 14 -1.74 -7.26 -11.96
N ALA A 15 -1.05 -6.80 -10.91
CA ALA A 15 0.31 -7.23 -10.59
C ALA A 15 0.40 -8.67 -10.05
N LEU A 16 -0.73 -9.28 -9.64
CA LEU A 16 -0.74 -10.66 -9.13
C LEU A 16 -0.44 -11.67 -10.24
N PRO A 17 0.26 -12.79 -9.91
CA PRO A 17 0.38 -13.92 -10.83
C PRO A 17 -1.00 -14.49 -11.20
N VAL A 18 -1.11 -15.04 -12.42
CA VAL A 18 -2.35 -15.70 -12.87
C VAL A 18 -2.70 -16.86 -11.93
N GLY A 19 -3.98 -17.03 -11.65
CA GLY A 19 -4.49 -18.06 -10.73
C GLY A 19 -4.23 -17.79 -9.25
N HIS A 20 -3.60 -16.66 -8.90
CA HIS A 20 -3.36 -16.27 -7.51
C HIS A 20 -4.36 -15.19 -7.05
N TRP A 21 -4.61 -15.15 -5.75
CA TRP A 21 -5.37 -14.08 -5.10
C TRP A 21 -4.81 -13.79 -3.71
N LEU A 22 -5.09 -12.58 -3.21
CA LEU A 22 -4.74 -12.17 -1.86
C LEU A 22 -5.95 -12.26 -0.94
N VAL A 23 -5.69 -12.61 0.32
CA VAL A 23 -6.63 -12.49 1.42
C VAL A 23 -5.99 -11.60 2.50
N LEU A 24 -6.65 -10.51 2.83
CA LEU A 24 -6.20 -9.53 3.81
C LEU A 24 -7.06 -9.63 5.07
N ASN A 25 -6.40 -9.77 6.22
CA ASN A 25 -6.99 -9.61 7.55
C ASN A 25 -6.52 -8.28 8.14
N PRO A 26 -7.39 -7.24 8.18
CA PRO A 26 -7.00 -5.92 8.66
C PRO A 26 -6.77 -5.87 10.18
N SER A 27 -7.49 -6.69 10.96
CA SER A 27 -7.36 -6.72 12.43
C SER A 27 -5.97 -7.21 12.85
N ASP A 28 -5.50 -8.28 12.21
CA ASP A 28 -4.19 -8.87 12.52
C ASP A 28 -3.05 -8.35 11.64
N ARG A 29 -3.39 -7.57 10.60
CA ARG A 29 -2.48 -7.09 9.53
C ARG A 29 -1.77 -8.25 8.82
N ILE A 30 -2.48 -9.36 8.65
CA ILE A 30 -1.98 -10.54 7.96
C ILE A 30 -2.42 -10.45 6.51
N VAL A 31 -1.48 -10.71 5.60
CA VAL A 31 -1.73 -10.85 4.18
C VAL A 31 -1.33 -12.27 3.79
N THR A 32 -2.22 -12.95 3.10
CA THR A 32 -2.01 -14.31 2.60
C THR A 32 -2.14 -14.27 1.08
N LEU A 33 -1.11 -14.74 0.38
CA LEU A 33 -1.14 -15.05 -1.05
C LEU A 33 -1.55 -16.51 -1.20
N ILE A 34 -2.66 -16.73 -1.90
CA ILE A 34 -3.18 -18.06 -2.19
C ILE A 34 -2.96 -18.32 -3.67
N GLY A 35 -2.31 -19.44 -3.97
CA GLY A 35 -2.14 -19.97 -5.31
C GLY A 35 -3.20 -21.03 -5.66
N PRO A 36 -3.08 -21.67 -6.84
CA PRO A 36 -4.08 -22.64 -7.30
C PRO A 36 -4.33 -23.82 -6.36
N GLU A 37 -3.30 -24.27 -5.63
CA GLU A 37 -3.36 -25.50 -4.82
C GLU A 37 -3.01 -25.30 -3.34
N SER A 38 -2.41 -24.17 -2.97
CA SER A 38 -1.89 -23.95 -1.61
C SER A 38 -1.70 -22.47 -1.27
N ILE A 39 -1.37 -22.21 -0.01
CA ILE A 39 -0.91 -20.89 0.44
C ILE A 39 0.53 -20.70 -0.05
N SER A 40 0.73 -19.81 -1.02
CA SER A 40 2.05 -19.51 -1.58
C SER A 40 2.89 -18.64 -0.64
N ALA A 41 2.24 -17.73 0.11
CA ALA A 41 2.92 -16.88 1.10
C ALA A 41 1.95 -16.38 2.16
N GLN A 42 2.45 -16.16 3.38
CA GLN A 42 1.71 -15.48 4.43
C GLN A 42 2.67 -14.73 5.34
N CYS A 43 2.31 -13.49 5.70
CA CYS A 43 3.04 -12.77 6.74
C CYS A 43 2.19 -11.69 7.40
N ARG A 44 2.65 -11.25 8.57
CA ARG A 44 2.10 -10.10 9.30
C ARG A 44 2.91 -8.85 8.96
N PHE A 45 2.23 -7.77 8.63
CA PHE A 45 2.82 -6.46 8.35
C PHE A 45 2.75 -5.56 9.59
N SER A 46 3.68 -4.61 9.69
CA SER A 46 3.54 -3.47 10.60
C SER A 46 2.31 -2.63 10.21
N ASN A 47 1.77 -1.81 11.12
CA ASN A 47 0.60 -0.97 10.82
C ASN A 47 0.86 -0.09 9.59
N SER A 48 1.97 0.65 9.56
CA SER A 48 2.32 1.53 8.44
C SER A 48 2.52 0.78 7.12
N ALA A 49 3.21 -0.37 7.15
CA ALA A 49 3.41 -1.16 5.94
C ALA A 49 2.09 -1.76 5.44
N PHE A 50 1.23 -2.24 6.33
CA PHE A 50 -0.09 -2.78 5.96
C PHE A 50 -0.97 -1.71 5.29
N ARG A 51 -1.07 -0.52 5.89
CA ARG A 51 -1.84 0.60 5.31
C ARG A 51 -1.33 1.01 3.94
N LEU A 52 0.00 1.13 3.80
CA LEU A 52 0.62 1.48 2.53
C LEU A 52 0.39 0.38 1.48
N LEU A 53 0.56 -0.89 1.84
CA LEU A 53 0.29 -2.02 0.95
C LEU A 53 -1.17 -2.03 0.51
N PHE A 54 -2.12 -1.85 1.43
CA PHE A 54 -3.54 -1.79 1.11
C PHE A 54 -3.84 -0.75 0.02
N LEU A 55 -3.36 0.49 0.21
CA LEU A 55 -3.59 1.55 -0.77
C LEU A 55 -2.96 1.21 -2.13
N LEU A 56 -1.72 0.68 -2.12
CA LEU A 56 -1.03 0.30 -3.35
C LEU A 56 -1.69 -0.87 -4.08
N LEU A 57 -2.26 -1.85 -3.36
CA LEU A 57 -3.01 -2.95 -3.95
C LEU A 57 -4.23 -2.44 -4.72
N ARG A 58 -4.87 -1.38 -4.21
CA ARG A 58 -6.06 -0.78 -4.81
C ARG A 58 -5.72 0.26 -5.88
N SER A 59 -4.46 0.65 -6.02
CA SER A 59 -4.03 1.71 -6.93
C SER A 59 -3.28 1.13 -8.14
N PRO A 60 -3.99 0.77 -9.24
CA PRO A 60 -3.39 0.08 -10.38
C PRO A 60 -2.30 0.90 -11.08
N TYR A 61 -2.39 2.24 -10.99
CA TYR A 61 -1.43 3.17 -11.57
C TYR A 61 -0.46 3.76 -10.54
N GLY A 62 -0.54 3.31 -9.30
CA GLY A 62 0.28 3.77 -8.19
C GLY A 62 -0.31 4.98 -7.48
N ALA A 63 0.08 5.12 -6.22
CA ALA A 63 -0.40 6.18 -5.35
C ALA A 63 0.65 7.28 -5.20
N ASN A 64 0.21 8.53 -5.24
CA ASN A 64 1.11 9.67 -5.05
C ASN A 64 1.48 9.88 -3.57
N TYR A 65 2.47 10.73 -3.30
CA TYR A 65 2.93 10.97 -1.92
C TYR A 65 1.85 11.52 -0.99
N ALA A 66 0.93 12.36 -1.48
CA ALA A 66 -0.15 12.89 -0.65
C ALA A 66 -1.19 11.82 -0.29
N GLU A 67 -1.54 10.95 -1.23
CA GLU A 67 -2.40 9.78 -1.00
C GLU A 67 -1.77 8.81 0.02
N LEU A 68 -0.48 8.51 -0.17
CA LEU A 68 0.26 7.64 0.74
C LEU A 68 0.34 8.22 2.15
N LEU A 69 0.63 9.52 2.29
CA LEU A 69 0.65 10.20 3.58
C LEU A 69 -0.74 10.27 4.21
N ALA A 70 -1.78 10.55 3.42
CA ALA A 70 -3.16 10.58 3.88
C ALA A 70 -3.56 9.22 4.48
N CYS A 71 -3.26 8.12 3.79
CA CYS A 71 -3.57 6.77 4.26
C CYS A 71 -2.72 6.37 5.49
N LEU A 72 -1.42 6.70 5.50
CA LEU A 72 -0.53 6.41 6.62
C LEU A 72 -0.89 7.17 7.89
N ARG A 73 -1.44 8.38 7.77
CA ARG A 73 -1.67 9.31 8.89
C ARG A 73 -3.14 9.47 9.28
N CYS A 74 -4.08 8.86 8.55
CA CYS A 74 -5.48 8.93 8.92
C CYS A 74 -5.76 8.15 10.22
N SER A 75 -6.86 8.47 10.91
CA SER A 75 -7.27 7.72 12.09
C SER A 75 -7.63 6.27 11.74
N GLU A 76 -7.62 5.38 12.73
CA GLU A 76 -8.06 3.99 12.53
C GLU A 76 -9.51 3.90 12.01
N THR A 77 -10.40 4.80 12.45
CA THR A 77 -11.77 4.87 11.94
C THR A 77 -11.80 5.20 10.45
N VAL A 78 -11.04 6.20 10.01
CA VAL A 78 -10.96 6.56 8.59
C VAL A 78 -10.34 5.41 7.79
N PHE A 79 -9.29 4.76 8.31
CA PHE A 79 -8.68 3.62 7.63
C PHE A 79 -9.64 2.43 7.49
N ARG A 80 -10.47 2.15 8.50
CA ARG A 80 -11.52 1.13 8.39
C ARG A 80 -12.53 1.45 7.29
N ASN A 81 -12.97 2.70 7.19
CA ASN A 81 -13.88 3.13 6.12
C ASN A 81 -13.23 2.98 4.74
N VAL A 82 -11.95 3.37 4.63
CA VAL A 82 -11.14 3.16 3.42
C VAL A 82 -11.00 1.68 3.06
N PHE A 83 -10.81 0.81 4.06
CA PHE A 83 -10.75 -0.64 3.85
C PHE A 83 -12.08 -1.23 3.37
N GLN A 84 -13.20 -0.64 3.78
CA GLN A 84 -14.53 -1.09 3.37
C GLN A 84 -14.97 -0.50 2.03
N ALA A 85 -14.20 0.43 1.45
CA ALA A 85 -14.53 1.05 0.18
C ALA A 85 -14.53 0.01 -0.96
N PRO A 86 -15.61 -0.08 -1.76
CA PRO A 86 -15.76 -1.06 -2.84
C PRO A 86 -14.83 -0.78 -4.02
N SER A 87 -14.34 0.45 -4.18
CA SER A 87 -13.45 0.88 -5.26
C SER A 87 -12.28 1.73 -4.76
N TYR A 88 -11.30 1.98 -5.63
CA TYR A 88 -10.19 2.88 -5.32
C TYR A 88 -10.67 4.34 -5.27
N GLU A 89 -11.59 4.71 -6.16
CA GLU A 89 -12.19 6.03 -6.28
C GLU A 89 -12.96 6.41 -5.00
N GLU A 90 -13.69 5.46 -4.42
CA GLU A 90 -14.37 5.68 -3.13
C GLU A 90 -13.37 5.79 -1.97
N ALA A 91 -12.31 4.98 -1.97
CA ALA A 91 -11.23 5.11 -0.99
C ALA A 91 -10.57 6.50 -1.05
N LEU A 92 -10.33 7.03 -2.27
CA LEU A 92 -9.82 8.39 -2.47
C LEU A 92 -10.82 9.45 -2.03
N THR A 93 -12.12 9.25 -2.24
CA THR A 93 -13.16 10.18 -1.77
C THR A 93 -13.15 10.30 -0.25
N ILE A 94 -13.02 9.18 0.47
CA ILE A 94 -12.89 9.16 1.93
C ILE A 94 -11.62 9.88 2.39
N LEU A 95 -10.51 9.72 1.65
CA LEU A 95 -9.21 10.34 1.96
C LEU A 95 -9.07 11.78 1.44
N ALA A 96 -10.00 12.28 0.61
CA ALA A 96 -9.86 13.55 -0.10
C ALA A 96 -9.54 14.74 0.82
N PRO A 97 -10.18 14.90 2.00
CA PRO A 97 -9.83 15.99 2.92
C PRO A 97 -8.37 15.94 3.38
N GLN A 98 -7.84 14.75 3.66
CA GLN A 98 -6.46 14.55 4.09
C GLN A 98 -5.49 14.69 2.92
N ILE A 99 -5.84 14.18 1.74
CA ILE A 99 -5.04 14.32 0.51
C ILE A 99 -4.86 15.81 0.19
N ASN A 100 -5.93 16.60 0.21
CA ASN A 100 -5.86 18.04 -0.07
C ASN A 100 -4.99 18.80 0.94
N ARG A 101 -5.02 18.40 2.22
CA ARG A 101 -4.13 18.97 3.24
C ARG A 101 -2.66 18.61 2.98
N TRP A 102 -2.38 17.34 2.65
CA TRP A 102 -1.03 16.90 2.34
C TRP A 102 -0.47 17.50 1.06
N ASN A 103 -1.28 17.66 0.01
CA ASN A 103 -0.86 18.37 -1.21
C ASN A 103 -0.37 19.79 -0.89
N LYS A 104 -1.22 20.58 -0.22
CA LYS A 104 -0.86 21.96 0.19
C LYS A 104 0.37 22.00 1.09
N HIS A 105 0.52 21.01 1.98
CA HIS A 105 1.67 20.93 2.87
C HIS A 105 2.96 20.58 2.10
N LEU A 106 2.93 19.57 1.23
CA LEU A 106 4.08 19.16 0.42
C LEU A 106 4.53 20.26 -0.54
N GLU A 107 3.60 21.01 -1.13
CA GLU A 107 3.90 22.18 -1.96
C GLU A 107 4.68 23.25 -1.17
N ARG A 108 4.21 23.59 0.04
CA ARG A 108 4.91 24.53 0.92
C ARG A 108 6.28 24.01 1.36
N SER A 109 6.37 22.73 1.73
CA SER A 109 7.64 22.11 2.12
C SER A 109 8.64 22.08 0.96
N ALA A 110 8.18 21.89 -0.28
CA ALA A 110 9.03 21.98 -1.47
C ALA A 110 9.58 23.39 -1.68
N GLN A 111 8.77 24.43 -1.45
CA GLN A 111 9.20 25.84 -1.51
C GLN A 111 10.22 26.20 -0.43
N GLN A 112 10.13 25.58 0.76
CA GLN A 112 11.07 25.76 1.86
C GLN A 112 12.40 25.00 1.66
N GLY A 113 12.49 24.15 0.63
CA GLY A 113 13.71 23.48 0.22
C GLY A 113 13.63 21.95 0.32
N ASN A 114 14.46 21.29 -0.49
CA ASN A 114 14.41 19.84 -0.67
C ASN A 114 14.58 19.07 0.66
N VAL A 115 15.44 19.52 1.57
CA VAL A 115 15.66 18.85 2.86
C VAL A 115 14.37 18.75 3.69
N VAL A 116 13.52 19.77 3.67
CA VAL A 116 12.25 19.78 4.40
C VAL A 116 11.28 18.78 3.79
N LEU A 117 11.12 18.82 2.46
CA LEU A 117 10.29 17.86 1.73
C LEU A 117 10.73 16.41 1.99
N GLU A 118 12.04 16.16 1.94
CA GLU A 118 12.61 14.82 2.15
C GLU A 118 12.36 14.30 3.57
N ARG A 119 12.30 15.18 4.58
CA ARG A 119 11.91 14.82 5.95
C ARG A 119 10.45 14.39 6.02
N GLU A 120 9.55 15.09 5.36
CA GLU A 120 8.12 14.71 5.30
C GLU A 120 7.92 13.37 4.61
N LEU A 121 8.62 13.14 3.49
CA LEU A 121 8.51 11.90 2.72
C LEU A 121 9.21 10.70 3.38
N LYS A 122 10.01 10.93 4.42
CA LYS A 122 10.76 9.87 5.12
C LYS A 122 9.85 8.76 5.59
N ILE A 123 8.69 9.09 6.18
CA ILE A 123 7.75 8.07 6.68
C ILE A 123 7.22 7.15 5.56
N VAL A 124 6.95 7.71 4.38
CA VAL A 124 6.50 6.94 3.22
C VAL A 124 7.60 5.99 2.76
N ARG A 125 8.84 6.48 2.68
CA ARG A 125 10.00 5.65 2.32
C ARG A 125 10.24 4.53 3.31
N ARG A 126 10.13 4.81 4.61
CA ARG A 126 10.22 3.78 5.66
C ARG A 126 9.20 2.68 5.44
N ALA A 127 7.94 3.08 5.31
CA ALA A 127 6.82 2.15 5.11
C ALA A 127 6.92 1.39 3.78
N ALA A 128 7.50 1.98 2.74
CA ALA A 128 7.62 1.35 1.42
C ALA A 128 8.85 0.44 1.29
N LYS A 129 10.03 0.89 1.76
CA LYS A 129 11.34 0.36 1.32
C LYS A 129 12.34 0.00 2.43
N GLU A 130 12.18 0.52 3.65
CA GLU A 130 13.15 0.21 4.72
C GLU A 130 12.97 -1.22 5.28
N ARG A 131 13.78 -1.59 6.28
CA ARG A 131 13.67 -2.85 7.01
C ARG A 131 12.28 -2.93 7.65
N HIS A 132 11.49 -3.95 7.29
CA HIS A 132 10.05 -4.11 7.61
C HIS A 132 9.05 -3.22 6.84
N GLY A 133 9.51 -2.49 5.83
CA GLY A 133 8.63 -1.85 4.84
C GLY A 133 8.02 -2.86 3.87
N VAL A 134 7.00 -2.44 3.13
CA VAL A 134 6.21 -3.29 2.22
C VAL A 134 7.11 -4.08 1.28
N ASN A 135 8.04 -3.43 0.59
CA ASN A 135 8.89 -4.08 -0.39
C ASN A 135 9.74 -5.21 0.22
N SER A 136 10.40 -4.92 1.34
CA SER A 136 11.27 -5.87 2.03
C SER A 136 10.47 -7.08 2.53
N THR A 137 9.28 -6.84 3.10
CA THR A 137 8.40 -7.89 3.58
C THR A 137 7.85 -8.76 2.44
N LEU A 138 7.41 -8.16 1.33
CA LEU A 138 6.93 -8.91 0.17
C LEU A 138 8.03 -9.81 -0.43
N GLN A 139 9.25 -9.28 -0.54
CA GLN A 139 10.40 -10.01 -1.06
C GLN A 139 10.82 -11.15 -0.13
N GLN A 140 10.94 -10.87 1.17
CA GLN A 140 11.34 -11.87 2.17
C GLN A 140 10.38 -13.07 2.24
N HIS A 141 9.09 -12.84 1.99
CA HIS A 141 8.05 -13.86 2.09
C HIS A 141 7.57 -14.39 0.72
N GLY A 142 8.20 -14.02 -0.40
CA GLY A 142 7.94 -14.67 -1.70
C GLY A 142 6.63 -14.27 -2.39
N PHE A 143 6.08 -13.08 -2.13
CA PHE A 143 4.78 -12.65 -2.67
C PHE A 143 4.74 -12.39 -4.20
N ALA A 144 5.86 -12.51 -4.92
CA ALA A 144 5.99 -12.14 -6.35
C ALA A 144 5.60 -10.68 -6.68
N LEU A 145 5.51 -9.83 -5.66
CA LEU A 145 5.17 -8.42 -5.75
C LEU A 145 6.33 -7.57 -5.25
N THR A 146 6.51 -6.39 -5.85
CA THR A 146 7.55 -5.42 -5.49
C THR A 146 6.98 -4.01 -5.55
N VAL A 147 7.52 -3.11 -4.73
CA VAL A 147 7.13 -1.71 -4.73
C VAL A 147 8.12 -0.94 -5.60
N LYS A 148 7.66 -0.24 -6.63
CA LYS A 148 8.51 0.58 -7.50
C LYS A 148 8.25 2.06 -7.25
N ALA A 149 9.31 2.86 -7.17
CA ALA A 149 9.18 4.31 -7.10
C ALA A 149 8.69 4.87 -8.45
N MET A 150 7.68 5.72 -8.42
CA MET A 150 7.28 6.54 -9.55
C MET A 150 8.05 7.85 -9.42
N TYR A 151 9.09 8.08 -10.22
CA TYR A 151 10.00 9.24 -10.18
C TYR A 151 9.45 10.48 -9.45
N ARG A 152 9.78 10.62 -8.15
CA ARG A 152 9.35 11.73 -7.26
C ARG A 152 7.84 11.98 -7.13
N LYS A 153 6.99 11.09 -7.62
CA LYS A 153 5.52 11.18 -7.57
C LYS A 153 4.91 10.29 -6.49
N GLY A 154 5.51 9.13 -6.21
CA GLY A 154 5.02 8.19 -5.20
C GLY A 154 5.49 6.77 -5.46
N TYR A 155 4.62 5.79 -5.24
CA TYR A 155 4.93 4.37 -5.38
C TYR A 155 3.83 3.60 -6.12
N LEU A 156 4.24 2.55 -6.83
CA LEU A 156 3.38 1.61 -7.53
C LEU A 156 3.73 0.19 -7.07
N LEU A 157 2.73 -0.68 -6.96
CA LEU A 157 2.94 -2.11 -6.81
C LEU A 157 3.07 -2.76 -8.18
N THR A 158 4.16 -3.49 -8.42
CA THR A 158 4.39 -4.19 -9.67
C THR A 158 4.69 -5.66 -9.40
N ARG A 159 4.53 -6.49 -10.43
CA ARG A 159 5.04 -7.86 -10.39
C ARG A 159 6.56 -7.82 -10.33
N THR A 160 7.16 -8.75 -9.59
CA THR A 160 8.61 -8.97 -9.66
C THR A 160 8.96 -9.46 -11.07
N ALA A 161 9.85 -8.76 -11.77
CA ALA A 161 10.42 -9.28 -13.02
C ALA A 161 11.25 -10.51 -12.67
N ASN A 162 10.95 -11.66 -13.29
CA ASN A 162 11.54 -13.00 -13.06
C ASN A 162 13.04 -12.98 -12.66
N GLY A 163 13.56 -13.85 -11.81
CA GLY A 163 12.98 -15.06 -11.24
C GLY A 163 13.96 -15.75 -10.28
N LYS A 164 13.37 -16.60 -9.43
CA LYS A 164 13.89 -17.80 -8.75
C LYS A 164 12.85 -18.11 -7.68
N TYR A 165 11.89 -18.96 -8.05
CA TYR A 165 11.29 -19.90 -7.11
C TYR A 165 12.13 -21.17 -7.20
#